data_AF-A0A955Q7N8-F1
#
_entry.id   AF-A0A955Q7N8-F1
#
_cell.length_a   1.000
_cell.length_b   1.000
_cell.length_c   1.000
_cell.angle_alpha   90.00
_cell.angle_beta   90.00
_cell.angle_gamma   90.00
#
_symmetry.space_group_name_H-M   'P 1'
#
loop_
_entity.id
_entity.type
_entity.pdbx_description
1 polymer ?
#
loop_
_entity_poly.entity_id
_entity_poly.type
_entity_poly.pdbx_seq_one_letter_code
_entity_poly.pdbx_strand_id
1 'polypeptide(L)'
;MKIDIHTHTKKCKSGDAPTREVTPEVFCDTVLSTDVKVIAITNHNVFDLPQFQAIQERIGNGALVWPGIELDVYDGDAKGHLLV
;
A
#
# COMPACT_ATOMS: atom_id res chain seq x y z
N MET A 1 -1.60 18.22 8.12
CA MET A 1 -1.50 16.76 8.25
C MET A 1 -2.35 16.15 7.14
N LYS A 2 -1.75 15.34 6.26
CA LYS A 2 -2.47 14.62 5.19
C LYS A 2 -2.48 13.12 5.48
N ILE A 3 -3.50 12.44 4.97
CA ILE A 3 -3.72 11.00 5.15
C ILE A 3 -3.94 10.40 3.77
N ASP A 4 -3.29 9.27 3.50
CA ASP A 4 -3.56 8.44 2.34
C ASP A 4 -3.94 7.03 2.83
N ILE A 5 -5.16 6.59 2.51
CA ILE A 5 -5.68 5.31 2.99
C ILE A 5 -5.65 4.21 1.92
N HIS A 6 -5.03 4.46 0.76
CA HIS A 6 -4.99 3.48 -0.33
C HIS A 6 -3.71 3.62 -1.15
N THR A 7 -2.70 2.81 -0.83
CA THR A 7 -1.45 2.76 -1.59
C THR A 7 -1.06 1.33 -1.96
N HIS A 8 -0.37 1.19 -3.08
CA HIS A 8 0.17 -0.08 -3.56
C HIS A 8 1.70 -0.04 -3.60
N THR A 9 2.32 -1.13 -3.18
CA THR A 9 3.78 -1.32 -3.16
C THR A 9 4.22 -2.55 -3.94
N LYS A 10 3.28 -3.44 -4.30
CA LYS A 10 3.55 -4.65 -5.08
C LYS A 10 2.66 -4.74 -6.30
N LYS A 11 3.22 -5.34 -7.34
CA LYS A 11 2.49 -5.78 -8.51
C LYS A 11 1.82 -7.13 -8.24
N CYS A 12 0.55 -7.13 -7.83
CA CYS A 12 -0.16 -8.35 -7.41
C CYS A 12 -1.18 -8.87 -8.45
N LYS A 13 -1.59 -8.04 -9.41
CA LYS A 13 -2.65 -8.38 -10.38
C LYS A 13 -2.13 -8.40 -11.82
N SER A 14 -2.67 -9.32 -12.62
CA SER A 14 -2.45 -9.33 -14.07
C SER A 14 -3.02 -8.04 -14.68
N GLY A 15 -2.16 -7.24 -15.31
CA GLY A 15 -2.51 -5.92 -15.84
C GLY A 15 -2.00 -4.74 -15.03
N ASP A 16 -1.46 -4.97 -13.83
CA ASP A 16 -0.76 -3.93 -13.08
C ASP A 16 0.46 -3.41 -13.87
N ALA A 17 0.61 -2.08 -13.90
CA ALA A 17 1.78 -1.46 -14.52
C ALA A 17 3.08 -1.93 -13.83
N PRO A 18 4.20 -2.10 -14.56
CA PRO A 18 5.49 -2.47 -13.96
C PRO A 18 5.94 -1.52 -12.84
N THR A 19 5.50 -0.27 -12.89
CA THR A 19 5.77 0.77 -11.88
C THR A 19 5.11 0.53 -10.52
N ARG A 20 4.23 -0.49 -10.40
CA ARG A 20 3.60 -0.87 -9.12
C ARG A 20 4.49 -1.73 -8.24
N GLU A 21 5.65 -2.17 -8.71
CA GLU A 21 6.66 -2.81 -7.86
C GLU A 21 7.59 -1.72 -7.29
N VAL A 22 7.41 -1.38 -6.01
CA VAL A 22 8.15 -0.32 -5.34
C VAL A 22 8.89 -0.92 -4.15
N THR A 23 10.19 -0.65 -4.04
CA THR A 23 10.97 -1.07 -2.88
C THR A 23 10.56 -0.28 -1.62
N PRO A 24 10.72 -0.84 -0.41
CA PRO A 24 10.52 -0.09 0.83
C PRO A 24 11.28 1.24 0.86
N GLU A 25 12.48 1.28 0.27
CA GLU A 25 13.33 2.46 0.13
C GLU A 25 12.63 3.59 -0.62
N VAL A 26 12.30 3.35 -1.89
CA VAL A 26 11.68 4.34 -2.77
C VAL A 26 10.32 4.78 -2.21
N PHE A 27 9.56 3.84 -1.63
CA PHE A 27 8.27 4.16 -1.03
C PHE A 27 8.42 5.12 0.16
N CYS A 28 9.31 4.81 1.11
CA CYS A 28 9.53 5.67 2.28
C CYS A 28 10.06 7.05 1.88
N ASP A 29 11.05 7.13 0.99
CA ASP A 29 11.60 8.40 0.52
C ASP A 29 10.51 9.27 -0.14
N THR A 30 9.64 8.64 -0.93
CA THR A 30 8.50 9.30 -1.56
C THR A 30 7.55 9.85 -0.49
N VAL A 31 7.11 9.04 0.48
CA VAL A 31 6.21 9.49 1.55
C VAL A 31 6.83 10.63 2.36
N LEU A 32 8.10 10.50 2.75
CA LEU A 32 8.82 11.50 3.55
C LEU A 32 9.06 12.82 2.81
N SER A 33 9.05 12.81 1.47
CA SER A 33 9.10 14.02 0.65
C SER A 33 7.77 14.79 0.57
N THR A 34 6.70 14.28 1.20
CA THR A 34 5.35 14.88 1.20
C THR A 34 4.88 15.28 2.60
N ASP A 35 3.71 15.94 2.69
CA ASP A 35 3.04 16.25 3.97
C ASP A 35 2.15 15.12 4.51
N VAL A 36 2.21 13.92 3.93
CA VAL A 36 1.42 12.76 4.38
C VAL A 36 2.03 12.20 5.66
N LYS A 37 1.19 12.02 6.69
CA LYS A 37 1.60 11.56 8.02
C LYS A 37 0.90 10.29 8.48
N VAL A 38 -0.04 9.78 7.69
CA VAL A 38 -0.67 8.48 7.86
C VAL A 38 -0.81 7.87 6.48
N ILE A 39 -0.30 6.65 6.31
CA ILE A 39 -0.41 5.88 5.06
C ILE A 39 -0.99 4.50 5.38
N ALA A 40 -1.79 3.94 4.48
CA ALA A 40 -2.18 2.53 4.52
C ALA A 40 -1.64 1.79 3.28
N ILE A 41 -1.06 0.61 3.49
CA ILE A 41 -0.60 -0.27 2.41
C ILE A 41 -1.71 -1.26 2.13
N THR A 42 -2.30 -1.22 0.93
CA THR A 42 -3.50 -1.97 0.54
C THR A 42 -3.30 -2.67 -0.79
N ASN A 43 -2.30 -3.55 -0.89
CA ASN A 43 -2.05 -4.32 -2.11
C ASN A 43 -3.25 -5.24 -2.46
N HIS A 44 -3.46 -5.49 -3.76
CA HIS A 44 -4.55 -6.34 -4.24
C HIS A 44 -4.40 -7.78 -3.74
N ASN A 45 -5.34 -8.26 -2.92
CA ASN A 45 -5.45 -9.61 -2.37
C ASN A 45 -4.19 -10.16 -1.69
N VAL A 46 -3.23 -9.31 -1.34
CA VAL A 46 -1.95 -9.71 -0.75
C VAL A 46 -1.60 -8.75 0.37
N PHE A 47 -1.35 -9.28 1.57
CA PHE A 47 -0.66 -8.55 2.62
C PHE A 47 0.75 -9.11 2.75
N ASP A 48 1.75 -8.35 2.30
CA ASP A 48 3.16 -8.74 2.38
C ASP A 48 3.74 -8.27 3.72
N LEU A 49 3.66 -9.15 4.72
CA LEU A 49 4.13 -8.85 6.08
C LEU A 49 5.63 -8.47 6.13
N PRO A 50 6.56 -9.20 5.48
CA PRO A 50 7.96 -8.78 5.42
C PRO A 50 8.17 -7.37 4.84
N GLN A 51 7.52 -7.04 3.71
CA GLN A 51 7.64 -5.71 3.12
C GLN A 51 7.03 -4.63 4.02
N PHE A 52 5.87 -4.91 4.63
CA PHE A 52 5.22 -4.03 5.58
C PHE A 52 6.11 -3.70 6.77
N GLN A 53 6.73 -4.72 7.38
CA GLN A 53 7.66 -4.53 8.50
C GLN A 53 8.89 -3.71 8.09
N ALA A 54 9.46 -3.97 6.91
CA ALA A 54 10.59 -3.19 6.39
C ALA A 54 10.22 -1.71 6.16
N ILE A 55 8.99 -1.43 5.71
CA ILE A 55 8.49 -0.06 5.57
C ILE A 55 8.28 0.59 6.95
N GLN A 56 7.66 -0.10 7.91
CA GLN A 56 7.49 0.41 9.27
C GLN A 56 8.82 0.75 9.95
N GLU A 57 9.81 -0.12 9.83
CA GLU A 57 11.14 0.12 10.40
C GLU A 57 11.82 1.35 9.76
N ARG A 58 11.81 1.43 8.43
CA ARG A 58 12.49 2.50 7.69
C ARG A 58 11.81 3.86 7.88
N ILE A 59 10.48 3.92 7.86
CA ILE A 59 9.75 5.19 7.98
C ILE A 59 9.88 5.78 9.38
N GLY A 60 10.08 4.91 10.40
CA GLY A 60 10.20 5.28 11.81
C GLY A 60 9.06 6.19 12.25
N ASN A 61 9.42 7.38 12.77
CA ASN A 61 8.47 8.37 13.26
C ASN A 61 8.03 9.39 12.19
N GLY A 62 8.41 9.21 10.92
CA GLY A 62 8.12 10.15 9.85
C GLY A 62 6.65 10.18 9.41
N ALA A 63 5.97 9.03 9.51
CA ALA A 63 4.52 8.84 9.29
C ALA A 63 4.05 7.57 10.00
N LEU A 64 2.75 7.50 10.32
CA LEU A 64 2.11 6.26 10.77
C LEU A 64 1.81 5.37 9.55
N VAL A 65 2.12 4.08 9.68
CA VAL A 65 1.86 3.08 8.64
C VAL A 65 0.80 2.10 9.16
N TRP A 66 -0.35 2.09 8.49
CA TRP A 66 -1.46 1.21 8.78
C TRP A 66 -1.42 -0.03 7.89
N PRO A 67 -1.63 -1.23 8.45
CA PRO A 67 -1.81 -2.43 7.65
C PRO A 67 -3.16 -2.35 6.93
N GLY A 68 -3.22 -2.91 5.72
CA GLY A 68 -4.46 -3.06 5.00
C GLY A 68 -4.32 -4.02 3.82
N ILE A 69 -5.44 -4.28 3.16
CA ILE A 69 -5.51 -5.12 1.96
C ILE A 69 -6.67 -4.65 1.08
N GLU A 70 -6.49 -4.67 -0.24
CA GLU A 70 -7.59 -4.43 -1.18
C GLU A 70 -8.08 -5.77 -1.74
N LEU A 71 -9.25 -6.21 -1.29
CA LEU A 71 -9.86 -7.46 -1.73
C LEU A 71 -10.64 -7.26 -3.03
N ASP A 72 -10.41 -8.12 -4.03
CA ASP A 72 -11.32 -8.25 -5.16
C ASP A 72 -12.63 -8.88 -4.68
N VAL A 73 -13.75 -8.21 -4.93
CA VAL A 73 -15.10 -8.70 -4.58
C VAL A 73 -15.89 -8.98 -5.84
N TYR A 74 -16.53 -10.14 -5.88
CA TYR A 74 -17.36 -10.60 -7.00
C TYR A 74 -18.77 -10.89 -6.49
N ASP A 75 -19.78 -10.31 -7.16
CA ASP A 75 -21.20 -10.57 -6.90
C ASP A 75 -21.93 -10.78 -8.23
N GLY A 76 -22.07 -12.04 -8.63
CA GLY A 76 -22.48 -12.41 -9.99
C GLY A 76 -21.51 -11.85 -11.04
N ASP A 77 -22.03 -11.05 -11.97
CA ASP A 77 -21.23 -10.35 -12.99
C ASP A 77 -20.62 -9.03 -12.49
N ALA A 78 -21.01 -8.56 -11.29
CA ALA A 78 -20.45 -7.35 -10.71
C ALA A 78 -19.07 -7.60 -10.11
N LYS A 79 -18.16 -6.67 -10.35
CA LYS A 79 -16.82 -6.65 -9.77
C LYS A 79 -16.56 -5.32 -9.06
N GLY A 80 -16.07 -5.41 -7.83
CA GLY A 80 -15.65 -4.26 -7.04
C GLY A 80 -14.40 -4.57 -6.24
N HIS A 81 -13.92 -3.59 -5.48
CA HIS A 81 -12.84 -3.79 -4.52
C HIS A 81 -13.26 -3.30 -3.14
N LEU A 82 -12.79 -3.98 -2.10
CA LEU A 82 -13.03 -3.63 -0.71
C LEU A 82 -11.68 -3.42 -0.01
N LEU A 83 -11.50 -2.22 0.55
CA LEU A 83 -10.40 -1.94 1.46
C LEU A 83 -10.74 -2.46 2.85
N VAL A 84 -9.81 -3.21 3.44
CA VAL A 84 -9.86 -3.73 4.81
C VAL A 84 -8.61 -3.30 5.56
#